data_AF-A0A257EFC4-F1
#
_entry.id   AF-A0A257EFC4-F1
#
_cell.length_a   1.000
_cell.length_b   1.000
_cell.length_c   1.000
_cell.angle_alpha   90.00
_cell.angle_beta   90.00
_cell.angle_gamma   90.00
#
_symmetry.space_group_name_H-M   'P 1'
#
loop_
_entity.id
_entity.type
_entity.pdbx_description
1 polymer ?
#
loop_
_entity_poly.entity_id
_entity_poly.type
_entity_poly.pdbx_seq_one_letter_code
_entity_poly.pdbx_strand_id
1 'polypeptide(L)'
;MSHSLLRSGHLAGVLALVSAVTLAACGGGKDPILGLGTGPALVPSVSATAPLARQPAVTGVATNTQLAATFNKPMDPATLNTGTVLLACPSASPVAGTVTYEPNSRVVSFVPLGLLPASTLCVATVTTGAKDALGVPMSSDFVWSFETAASADTQAPLVTGFVPALNAVAATNAQITVSFNEDMAPLSLNTGSLMLNATVGNVPISGTVSYAVGARTATFTPTNPALLPANTDFTATVSTLATDLAGNPLAANTVWTFSTANALDSTAPLVSLTLPAPGNLGICINPTLTAQFSEAMDPLSLTTSTLTLAPTSAPGAGVGLVLSYDPLTNTVSMNPGSMLSAQTAYTATVRSGTLGVKDLANNALASDKVWSFTTGNATCQVPVVLGASSGFAILASASVTNIPTSTIVGHVGLTPDTGANITGFSSPLTCPEVVGQIYAVDSTGPACALPDGVLLSQAKTDALAAFANANHAVRGTPVSVTTNLAGLTLYPGLYESLTSLDLSAGGALTLDAQGDPNAVFLLRSATSITTLSTSQIVLSGGAKASQVFWTAGSAITLGVNSVMKGTLLAGTAVTLQTGANLEGRALNQGPAAAAITCDACTITLPTP
;
A
#
# COMPACT_ATOMS: atom_id res chain seq x y z
N MET A 1 87.91 24.75 12.91
CA MET A 1 87.64 24.68 11.46
C MET A 1 86.53 23.66 11.24
N SER A 2 85.47 24.08 10.57
CA SER A 2 84.19 23.38 10.45
C SER A 2 84.25 22.02 9.78
N HIS A 3 83.40 21.09 10.26
CA HIS A 3 82.46 20.34 9.42
C HIS A 3 81.26 19.83 10.26
N SER A 4 80.08 19.83 9.63
CA SER A 4 79.01 18.79 9.71
C SER A 4 77.63 19.14 10.34
N LEU A 5 76.64 19.23 9.41
CA LEU A 5 75.29 18.62 9.36
C LEU A 5 74.03 19.12 10.14
N LEU A 6 72.94 19.23 9.34
CA LEU A 6 71.51 18.79 9.51
C LEU A 6 70.33 19.79 9.73
N ARG A 7 69.50 19.90 8.66
CA ARG A 7 68.02 19.83 8.43
C ARG A 7 66.91 20.42 9.36
N SER A 8 65.92 21.06 8.69
CA SER A 8 64.43 20.90 8.70
C SER A 8 63.68 22.25 8.88
N GLY A 9 62.47 22.56 8.36
CA GLY A 9 61.42 21.90 7.56
C GLY A 9 60.44 22.96 6.97
N HIS A 10 59.46 22.54 6.16
CA HIS A 10 58.49 23.38 5.40
C HIS A 10 57.06 23.33 5.98
N LEU A 11 56.33 24.46 5.89
CA LEU A 11 54.86 24.60 5.97
C LEU A 11 54.40 25.49 4.79
N ALA A 12 53.29 25.17 4.12
CA ALA A 12 52.66 26.00 3.10
C ALA A 12 51.14 26.04 3.29
N GLY A 13 50.57 27.25 3.12
CA GLY A 13 49.19 27.61 3.48
C GLY A 13 48.20 27.67 2.32
N VAL A 14 46.95 27.92 2.73
CA VAL A 14 45.65 27.88 2.06
C VAL A 14 45.42 29.07 1.11
N LEU A 15 44.69 28.86 0.01
CA LEU A 15 44.08 29.93 -0.81
C LEU A 15 42.62 29.58 -1.15
N ALA A 16 41.71 30.53 -0.88
CA ALA A 16 40.27 30.44 -1.14
C ALA A 16 39.90 31.05 -2.51
N LEU A 17 38.88 30.48 -3.19
CA LEU A 17 38.24 31.10 -4.35
C LEU A 17 36.71 31.04 -4.22
N VAL A 18 36.08 32.20 -4.35
CA VAL A 18 34.63 32.44 -4.36
C VAL A 18 34.14 32.36 -5.81
N SER A 19 33.05 31.62 -6.07
CA SER A 19 32.35 31.65 -7.37
C SER A 19 30.87 31.98 -7.17
N ALA A 20 30.43 33.03 -7.89
CA ALA A 20 29.09 33.57 -7.92
C ALA A 20 28.14 32.72 -8.78
N VAL A 21 26.90 32.54 -8.32
CA VAL A 21 25.80 31.91 -9.05
C VAL A 21 25.01 33.00 -9.76
N THR A 22 24.94 32.95 -11.10
CA THR A 22 24.00 33.75 -11.90
C THR A 22 22.83 32.88 -12.34
N LEU A 23 21.61 33.32 -12.00
CA LEU A 23 20.36 32.85 -12.57
C LEU A 23 20.35 33.11 -14.10
N ALA A 24 19.98 32.08 -14.87
CA ALA A 24 19.52 32.24 -16.25
C ALA A 24 18.20 31.48 -16.41
N ALA A 25 17.10 32.21 -16.27
CA ALA A 25 15.82 31.85 -16.85
C ALA A 25 15.83 32.33 -18.31
N CYS A 26 15.50 31.45 -19.26
CA CYS A 26 14.96 31.84 -20.56
C CYS A 26 14.11 30.69 -21.10
N GLY A 27 12.82 30.96 -21.26
CA GLY A 27 11.90 30.16 -22.06
C GLY A 27 11.78 30.68 -23.50
N GLY A 28 11.33 29.79 -24.38
CA GLY A 28 10.49 30.11 -25.54
C GLY A 28 11.16 30.63 -26.83
N GLY A 29 11.13 29.82 -27.90
CA GLY A 29 11.28 30.31 -29.28
C GLY A 29 11.81 29.24 -30.24
N LYS A 30 10.99 28.83 -31.21
CA LYS A 30 11.31 27.81 -32.24
C LYS A 30 12.22 28.37 -33.35
N ASP A 31 13.19 27.58 -33.82
CA ASP A 31 13.31 27.18 -35.24
C ASP A 31 14.34 26.04 -35.45
N PRO A 32 14.21 25.23 -36.53
CA PRO A 32 14.86 23.93 -36.71
C PRO A 32 16.20 24.02 -37.44
N ILE A 33 16.98 22.93 -37.36
CA ILE A 33 18.24 22.60 -38.09
C ILE A 33 19.49 22.62 -37.18
N LEU A 34 19.90 21.39 -36.82
CA LEU A 34 21.18 20.95 -36.21
C LEU A 34 21.38 21.13 -34.69
N GLY A 35 21.11 20.04 -33.96
CA GLY A 35 21.62 19.82 -32.60
C GLY A 35 20.92 18.63 -31.93
N LEU A 36 21.56 17.46 -31.99
CA LEU A 36 21.16 16.30 -31.16
C LEU A 36 21.19 16.74 -29.69
N GLY A 37 20.02 16.89 -29.07
CA GLY A 37 19.93 17.19 -27.66
C GLY A 37 20.58 16.06 -26.86
N THR A 38 21.78 16.31 -26.36
CA THR A 38 22.49 15.42 -25.43
C THR A 38 21.91 15.61 -24.03
N GLY A 39 20.65 15.21 -23.84
CA GLY A 39 20.24 14.68 -22.54
C GLY A 39 20.90 13.30 -22.36
N PRO A 40 21.24 12.89 -21.13
CA PRO A 40 21.69 11.51 -20.91
C PRO A 40 20.63 10.56 -21.46
N ALA A 41 21.05 9.61 -22.31
CA ALA A 41 20.16 8.61 -22.87
C ALA A 41 19.48 7.86 -21.72
N LEU A 42 18.14 7.81 -21.72
CA LEU A 42 17.38 7.11 -20.69
C LEU A 42 17.80 5.64 -20.69
N VAL A 43 18.36 5.13 -19.60
CA VAL A 43 18.82 3.73 -19.53
C VAL A 43 17.60 2.79 -19.45
N PRO A 44 17.59 1.64 -20.14
CA PRO A 44 16.50 0.68 -19.99
C PRO A 44 16.44 0.11 -18.57
N SER A 45 15.24 0.03 -18.03
CA SER A 45 14.97 -0.59 -16.72
C SER A 45 13.57 -1.21 -16.70
N VAL A 46 13.39 -2.23 -15.87
CA VAL A 46 12.06 -2.77 -15.56
C VAL A 46 11.31 -1.81 -14.64
N SER A 47 10.07 -1.48 -14.98
CA SER A 47 9.21 -0.54 -14.24
C SER A 47 8.06 -1.22 -13.50
N ALA A 48 7.64 -2.41 -13.93
CA ALA A 48 6.60 -3.21 -13.30
C ALA A 48 6.76 -4.69 -13.67
N THR A 49 6.31 -5.59 -12.80
CA THR A 49 6.29 -7.04 -13.06
C THR A 49 4.98 -7.67 -12.62
N ALA A 50 4.65 -8.81 -13.22
CA ALA A 50 3.67 -9.76 -12.71
C ALA A 50 4.29 -11.18 -12.76
N PRO A 51 4.34 -11.93 -11.64
CA PRO A 51 3.94 -11.52 -10.29
C PRO A 51 4.69 -10.29 -9.78
N LEU A 52 4.05 -9.52 -8.89
CA LEU A 52 4.56 -8.24 -8.40
C LEU A 52 5.88 -8.43 -7.64
N ALA A 53 6.94 -7.77 -8.11
CA ALA A 53 8.22 -7.71 -7.43
C ALA A 53 8.06 -6.91 -6.13
N ARG A 54 8.22 -7.55 -4.98
CA ARG A 54 8.23 -6.88 -3.67
C ARG A 54 8.97 -7.74 -2.65
N GLN A 55 9.29 -7.16 -1.50
CA GLN A 55 9.87 -7.87 -0.36
C GLN A 55 8.97 -7.68 0.89
N PRO A 56 8.49 -8.76 1.54
CA PRO A 56 8.66 -10.17 1.19
C PRO A 56 7.94 -10.54 -0.12
N ALA A 57 8.43 -11.60 -0.79
CA ALA A 57 7.89 -12.08 -2.06
C ALA A 57 6.36 -12.28 -2.01
N VAL A 58 5.69 -12.08 -3.14
CA VAL A 58 4.27 -12.44 -3.26
C VAL A 58 4.11 -13.95 -3.10
N THR A 59 3.12 -14.38 -2.33
CA THR A 59 2.77 -15.79 -2.15
C THR A 59 1.44 -16.09 -2.83
N GLY A 60 1.13 -17.38 -3.02
CA GLY A 60 -0.14 -17.79 -3.61
C GLY A 60 -0.22 -17.58 -5.12
N VAL A 61 0.92 -17.50 -5.81
CA VAL A 61 0.95 -17.36 -7.27
C VAL A 61 0.59 -18.69 -7.94
N ALA A 62 -0.41 -18.71 -8.82
CA ALA A 62 -0.88 -19.94 -9.44
C ALA A 62 0.20 -20.71 -10.23
N THR A 63 0.12 -22.04 -10.23
CA THR A 63 1.13 -22.90 -10.89
C THR A 63 1.09 -22.82 -12.42
N ASN A 64 0.00 -22.35 -13.03
CA ASN A 64 -0.11 -22.08 -14.47
C ASN A 64 0.18 -20.62 -14.84
N THR A 65 0.67 -19.78 -13.92
CA THR A 65 0.97 -18.39 -14.26
C THR A 65 2.07 -18.30 -15.32
N GLN A 66 1.90 -17.39 -16.27
CA GLN A 66 3.00 -16.80 -17.00
C GLN A 66 3.54 -15.56 -16.24
N LEU A 67 4.70 -15.07 -16.65
CA LEU A 67 5.33 -13.89 -16.08
C LEU A 67 5.36 -12.75 -17.08
N ALA A 68 5.33 -11.52 -16.59
CA ALA A 68 5.43 -10.31 -17.38
C ALA A 68 6.37 -9.29 -16.71
N ALA A 69 7.13 -8.56 -17.52
CA ALA A 69 7.93 -7.41 -17.09
C ALA A 69 7.77 -6.25 -18.07
N THR A 70 7.41 -5.07 -17.56
CA THR A 70 7.27 -3.83 -18.35
C THR A 70 8.56 -3.04 -18.30
N PHE A 71 9.01 -2.54 -19.44
CA PHE A 71 10.16 -1.66 -19.53
C PHE A 71 9.75 -0.18 -19.53
N ASN A 72 10.62 0.67 -18.97
CA ASN A 72 10.46 2.12 -18.95
C ASN A 72 10.52 2.77 -20.36
N LYS A 73 10.95 2.01 -21.38
CA LYS A 73 11.08 2.47 -22.76
C LYS A 73 11.04 1.28 -23.74
N PRO A 74 10.87 1.53 -25.06
CA PRO A 74 10.93 0.47 -26.06
C PRO A 74 12.27 -0.27 -26.05
N MET A 75 12.21 -1.59 -26.17
CA MET A 75 13.36 -2.51 -26.19
C MET A 75 13.61 -3.07 -27.58
N ASP A 76 14.81 -3.59 -27.83
CA ASP A 76 15.09 -4.39 -29.03
C ASP A 76 14.54 -5.82 -28.83
N PRO A 77 13.51 -6.23 -29.59
CA PRO A 77 12.92 -7.56 -29.45
C PRO A 77 13.92 -8.70 -29.67
N ALA A 78 14.97 -8.50 -30.47
CA ALA A 78 15.98 -9.54 -30.72
C ALA A 78 16.80 -9.87 -29.47
N THR A 79 16.89 -8.94 -28.51
CA THR A 79 17.63 -9.13 -27.26
C THR A 79 16.79 -9.74 -26.15
N LEU A 80 15.47 -9.88 -26.36
CA LEU A 80 14.53 -10.44 -25.40
C LEU A 80 14.22 -11.89 -25.78
N ASN A 81 14.90 -12.83 -25.13
CA ASN A 81 14.82 -14.26 -25.42
C ASN A 81 15.09 -15.09 -24.15
N THR A 82 15.08 -16.41 -24.27
CA THR A 82 15.30 -17.34 -23.14
C THR A 82 16.71 -17.32 -22.55
N GLY A 83 17.64 -16.53 -23.10
CA GLY A 83 18.95 -16.23 -22.50
C GLY A 83 18.98 -14.93 -21.69
N THR A 84 18.00 -14.04 -21.86
CA THR A 84 17.93 -12.74 -21.19
C THR A 84 16.74 -12.60 -20.25
N VAL A 85 15.69 -13.41 -20.43
CA VAL A 85 14.56 -13.54 -19.51
C VAL A 85 14.50 -14.97 -19.00
N LEU A 86 14.82 -15.14 -17.72
CA LEU A 86 15.06 -16.43 -17.07
C LEU A 86 14.04 -16.66 -15.95
N LEU A 87 13.69 -17.94 -15.74
CA LEU A 87 12.89 -18.39 -14.61
C LEU A 87 13.53 -19.63 -13.99
N ALA A 88 13.61 -19.68 -12.65
CA ALA A 88 14.06 -20.86 -11.92
C ALA A 88 13.11 -21.22 -10.77
N CYS A 89 12.66 -22.48 -10.71
CA CYS A 89 11.74 -23.02 -9.71
C CYS A 89 12.07 -24.51 -9.41
N PRO A 90 12.48 -24.89 -8.19
CA PRO A 90 12.94 -24.03 -7.09
C PRO A 90 14.18 -23.20 -7.50
N SER A 91 14.60 -22.26 -6.66
CA SER A 91 15.77 -21.41 -6.93
C SER A 91 16.95 -22.19 -7.53
N ALA A 92 17.53 -21.68 -8.61
CA ALA A 92 18.59 -22.29 -9.44
C ALA A 92 18.20 -23.50 -10.31
N SER A 93 16.98 -24.02 -10.26
CA SER A 93 16.48 -25.02 -11.21
C SER A 93 15.75 -24.34 -12.38
N PRO A 94 16.34 -24.25 -13.59
CA PRO A 94 15.75 -23.51 -14.69
C PRO A 94 14.43 -24.12 -15.17
N VAL A 95 13.45 -23.26 -15.43
CA VAL A 95 12.17 -23.62 -16.04
C VAL A 95 12.25 -23.33 -17.53
N ALA A 96 11.88 -24.29 -18.37
CA ALA A 96 11.77 -24.07 -19.81
C ALA A 96 10.50 -23.30 -20.14
N GLY A 97 10.60 -22.36 -21.08
CA GLY A 97 9.50 -21.50 -21.49
C GLY A 97 9.77 -20.80 -22.81
N THR A 98 8.79 -20.02 -23.26
CA THR A 98 8.92 -19.12 -24.41
C THR A 98 8.96 -17.67 -23.94
N VAL A 99 9.64 -16.82 -24.71
CA VAL A 99 9.75 -15.39 -24.44
C VAL A 99 9.15 -14.62 -25.61
N THR A 100 8.29 -13.66 -25.31
CA THR A 100 7.62 -12.80 -26.31
C THR A 100 7.64 -11.36 -25.83
N TYR A 101 7.74 -10.41 -26.76
CA TYR A 101 7.74 -8.99 -26.46
C TYR A 101 6.63 -8.29 -27.23
N GLU A 102 5.79 -7.53 -26.53
CA GLU A 102 4.74 -6.69 -27.13
C GLU A 102 5.18 -5.22 -27.12
N PRO A 103 5.53 -4.63 -28.29
CA PRO A 103 6.10 -3.30 -28.37
C PRO A 103 5.18 -2.18 -27.89
N ASN A 104 3.85 -2.29 -28.10
CA ASN A 104 2.91 -1.24 -27.70
C ASN A 104 2.80 -1.15 -26.18
N SER A 105 2.80 -2.30 -25.51
CA SER A 105 2.78 -2.40 -24.05
C SER A 105 4.17 -2.22 -23.43
N ARG A 106 5.24 -2.40 -24.23
CA ARG A 106 6.64 -2.52 -23.78
C ARG A 106 6.82 -3.64 -22.74
N VAL A 107 6.05 -4.73 -22.90
CA VAL A 107 6.03 -5.85 -21.97
C VAL A 107 6.70 -7.05 -22.59
N VAL A 108 7.64 -7.64 -21.87
CA VAL A 108 8.14 -8.99 -22.17
C VAL A 108 7.40 -10.00 -21.30
N SER A 109 6.96 -11.09 -21.92
CA SER A 109 6.27 -12.19 -21.26
C SER A 109 7.10 -13.47 -21.34
N PHE A 110 7.19 -14.21 -20.23
CA PHE A 110 7.75 -15.55 -20.16
C PHE A 110 6.63 -16.55 -19.89
N VAL A 111 6.39 -17.49 -20.81
CA VAL A 111 5.35 -18.52 -20.69
C VAL A 111 6.02 -19.86 -20.41
N PRO A 112 5.89 -20.44 -19.20
CA PRO A 112 6.39 -21.78 -18.91
C PRO A 112 5.79 -22.85 -19.84
N LEU A 113 6.59 -23.83 -20.26
CA LEU A 113 6.10 -24.95 -21.09
C LEU A 113 5.20 -25.94 -20.33
N GLY A 114 5.17 -25.86 -19.01
CA GLY A 114 4.35 -26.69 -18.14
C GLY A 114 4.09 -25.99 -16.81
N LEU A 115 3.27 -26.60 -15.96
CA LEU A 115 2.95 -26.06 -14.64
C LEU A 115 4.23 -25.89 -13.81
N LEU A 116 4.33 -24.75 -13.13
CA LEU A 116 5.34 -24.49 -12.13
C LEU A 116 5.16 -25.45 -10.94
N PRO A 117 6.25 -25.85 -10.26
CA PRO A 117 6.17 -26.64 -9.04
C PRO A 117 5.32 -25.93 -7.98
N ALA A 118 4.47 -26.67 -7.26
CA ALA A 118 3.60 -26.13 -6.22
C ALA A 118 4.38 -25.73 -4.95
N SER A 119 3.87 -24.73 -4.20
CA SER A 119 4.44 -24.28 -2.91
C SER A 119 5.96 -24.04 -2.96
N THR A 120 6.44 -23.45 -4.05
CA THR A 120 7.86 -23.35 -4.39
C THR A 120 8.27 -21.91 -4.60
N LEU A 121 9.39 -21.51 -4.01
CA LEU A 121 10.02 -20.23 -4.28
C LEU A 121 10.65 -20.24 -5.68
N CYS A 122 10.11 -19.39 -6.54
CA CYS A 122 10.59 -19.13 -7.88
C CYS A 122 11.36 -17.81 -7.94
N VAL A 123 12.38 -17.75 -8.79
CA VAL A 123 13.18 -16.55 -9.06
C VAL A 123 13.17 -16.28 -10.56
N ALA A 124 12.78 -15.07 -10.93
CA ALA A 124 12.81 -14.59 -12.30
C ALA A 124 13.86 -13.48 -12.46
N THR A 125 14.51 -13.46 -13.61
CA THR A 125 15.61 -12.54 -13.90
C THR A 125 15.49 -11.98 -15.30
N VAL A 126 15.54 -10.65 -15.43
CA VAL A 126 15.88 -9.97 -16.70
C VAL A 126 17.33 -9.54 -16.61
N THR A 127 18.19 -10.08 -17.47
CA THR A 127 19.64 -9.82 -17.41
C THR A 127 20.04 -8.52 -18.10
N THR A 128 21.25 -8.04 -17.82
CA THR A 128 21.94 -6.96 -18.57
C THR A 128 22.10 -7.24 -20.07
N GLY A 129 21.80 -8.46 -20.53
CA GLY A 129 21.73 -8.79 -21.95
C GLY A 129 20.56 -8.15 -22.69
N ALA A 130 19.50 -7.73 -21.98
CA ALA A 130 18.38 -6.99 -22.55
C ALA A 130 18.79 -5.54 -22.90
N LYS A 131 18.54 -5.13 -24.15
CA LYS A 131 18.98 -3.83 -24.69
C LYS A 131 17.84 -3.10 -25.38
N ASP A 132 17.98 -1.79 -25.50
CA ASP A 132 17.12 -0.98 -26.35
C ASP A 132 17.49 -1.08 -27.84
N ALA A 133 16.67 -0.44 -28.68
CA ALA A 133 16.92 -0.36 -30.13
C ALA A 133 18.23 0.37 -30.52
N LEU A 134 18.89 1.05 -29.58
CA LEU A 134 20.18 1.72 -29.75
C LEU A 134 21.35 0.88 -29.22
N GLY A 135 21.09 -0.32 -28.71
CA GLY A 135 22.09 -1.23 -28.15
C GLY A 135 22.52 -0.92 -26.72
N VAL A 136 21.87 0.02 -26.02
CA VAL A 136 22.13 0.36 -24.62
C VAL A 136 21.56 -0.74 -23.71
N PRO A 137 22.39 -1.42 -22.89
CA PRO A 137 21.92 -2.47 -21.97
C PRO A 137 21.29 -1.89 -20.70
N MET A 138 20.55 -2.73 -19.98
CA MET A 138 20.19 -2.46 -18.58
C MET A 138 21.46 -2.28 -17.72
N SER A 139 21.40 -1.41 -16.70
CA SER A 139 22.55 -1.15 -15.80
C SER A 139 22.92 -2.34 -14.90
N SER A 140 21.95 -3.18 -14.57
CA SER A 140 22.11 -4.37 -13.74
C SER A 140 21.03 -5.37 -14.08
N ASP A 141 21.24 -6.64 -13.70
CA ASP A 141 20.17 -7.63 -13.74
C ASP A 141 19.02 -7.17 -12.84
N PHE A 142 17.79 -7.37 -13.31
CA PHE A 142 16.58 -7.18 -12.51
C PHE A 142 16.08 -8.53 -12.05
N VAL A 143 16.12 -8.78 -10.75
CA VAL A 143 15.76 -10.06 -10.13
C VAL A 143 14.56 -9.87 -9.22
N TRP A 144 13.56 -10.73 -9.34
CA TRP A 144 12.43 -10.77 -8.42
C TRP A 144 12.00 -12.21 -8.13
N SER A 145 11.30 -12.40 -7.02
CA SER A 145 10.85 -13.71 -6.57
C SER A 145 9.39 -13.74 -6.18
N PHE A 146 8.82 -14.95 -6.21
CA PHE A 146 7.45 -15.24 -5.81
C PHE A 146 7.34 -16.70 -5.35
N GLU A 147 6.36 -17.00 -4.51
CA GLU A 147 6.04 -18.36 -4.09
C GLU A 147 4.77 -18.84 -4.77
N THR A 148 4.85 -20.01 -5.40
CA THR A 148 3.70 -20.64 -6.05
C THR A 148 2.68 -21.16 -5.04
N ALA A 149 1.42 -21.20 -5.44
CA ALA A 149 0.31 -21.80 -4.72
C ALA A 149 0.34 -23.33 -4.82
N ALA A 150 -0.60 -23.99 -4.14
CA ALA A 150 -0.80 -25.43 -4.23
C ALA A 150 -1.45 -25.88 -5.56
N SER A 151 -2.17 -24.98 -6.23
CA SER A 151 -3.00 -25.29 -7.40
C SER A 151 -2.86 -24.26 -8.52
N ALA A 152 -3.32 -24.65 -9.70
CA ALA A 152 -3.52 -23.75 -10.83
C ALA A 152 -4.70 -22.80 -10.55
N ASP A 153 -4.68 -21.64 -11.22
CA ASP A 153 -5.82 -20.75 -11.28
C ASP A 153 -6.76 -21.19 -12.41
N THR A 154 -8.03 -21.22 -12.10
CA THR A 154 -9.12 -21.57 -13.03
C THR A 154 -10.23 -20.52 -13.04
N GLN A 155 -10.04 -19.42 -12.30
CA GLN A 155 -11.02 -18.34 -12.23
C GLN A 155 -10.83 -17.42 -13.42
N ALA A 156 -11.94 -16.99 -14.02
CA ALA A 156 -11.91 -16.02 -15.09
C ALA A 156 -11.61 -14.62 -14.52
N PRO A 157 -10.86 -13.78 -15.26
CA PRO A 157 -10.72 -12.38 -14.91
C PRO A 157 -12.06 -11.63 -15.01
N LEU A 158 -12.11 -10.48 -14.37
CA LEU A 158 -13.25 -9.55 -14.35
C LEU A 158 -12.78 -8.15 -14.70
N VAL A 159 -13.56 -7.46 -15.55
CA VAL A 159 -13.43 -6.02 -15.75
C VAL A 159 -13.98 -5.29 -14.53
N THR A 160 -13.11 -4.56 -13.83
CA THR A 160 -13.45 -3.80 -12.62
C THR A 160 -13.83 -2.35 -12.91
N GLY A 161 -13.44 -1.84 -14.07
CA GLY A 161 -13.77 -0.48 -14.49
C GLY A 161 -13.37 -0.21 -15.93
N PHE A 162 -13.91 0.86 -16.51
CA PHE A 162 -13.55 1.34 -17.82
C PHE A 162 -13.76 2.84 -17.93
N VAL A 163 -12.92 3.49 -18.73
CA VAL A 163 -13.00 4.91 -19.07
C VAL A 163 -13.05 5.02 -20.60
N PRO A 164 -13.94 5.83 -21.18
CA PRO A 164 -14.99 6.61 -20.53
C PRO A 164 -16.03 5.72 -19.82
N ALA A 165 -16.58 6.21 -18.71
CA ALA A 165 -17.60 5.48 -17.96
C ALA A 165 -18.87 5.26 -18.80
N LEU A 166 -19.71 4.32 -18.38
CA LEU A 166 -20.95 4.00 -19.08
C LEU A 166 -21.82 5.26 -19.24
N ASN A 167 -22.20 5.56 -20.48
CA ASN A 167 -22.97 6.74 -20.89
C ASN A 167 -22.28 8.09 -20.63
N ALA A 168 -20.97 8.10 -20.39
CA ALA A 168 -20.20 9.34 -20.27
C ALA A 168 -20.13 10.10 -21.60
N VAL A 169 -19.89 11.41 -21.49
CA VAL A 169 -19.53 12.27 -22.63
C VAL A 169 -18.04 12.57 -22.51
N ALA A 170 -17.23 11.98 -23.39
CA ALA A 170 -15.78 12.07 -23.37
C ALA A 170 -15.25 13.13 -24.34
N ALA A 171 -14.01 13.59 -24.16
CA ALA A 171 -13.34 14.42 -25.15
C ALA A 171 -13.00 13.64 -26.44
N THR A 172 -12.84 14.33 -27.56
CA THR A 172 -12.51 13.67 -28.85
C THR A 172 -11.13 13.03 -28.89
N ASN A 173 -10.21 13.44 -28.01
CA ASN A 173 -8.89 12.84 -27.82
C ASN A 173 -8.84 11.87 -26.63
N ALA A 174 -9.99 11.48 -26.06
CA ALA A 174 -10.00 10.52 -24.98
C ALA A 174 -9.42 9.18 -25.43
N GLN A 175 -8.43 8.68 -24.69
CA GLN A 175 -8.05 7.27 -24.73
C GLN A 175 -9.11 6.43 -23.99
N ILE A 176 -9.26 5.18 -24.42
CA ILE A 176 -10.23 4.25 -23.84
C ILE A 176 -9.45 3.29 -22.96
N THR A 177 -9.74 3.24 -21.67
CA THR A 177 -9.07 2.34 -20.73
C THR A 177 -10.01 1.32 -20.11
N VAL A 178 -9.47 0.16 -19.77
CA VAL A 178 -10.18 -0.94 -19.11
C VAL A 178 -9.32 -1.50 -17.99
N SER A 179 -9.87 -1.57 -16.79
CA SER A 179 -9.21 -2.11 -15.61
C SER A 179 -9.73 -3.50 -15.27
N PHE A 180 -8.84 -4.34 -14.77
CA PHE A 180 -9.13 -5.74 -14.42
C PHE A 180 -8.89 -6.00 -12.93
N ASN A 181 -9.57 -7.01 -12.38
CA ASN A 181 -9.39 -7.47 -11.00
C ASN A 181 -8.02 -8.13 -10.77
N GLU A 182 -7.36 -8.57 -11.83
CA GLU A 182 -6.10 -9.31 -11.81
C GLU A 182 -5.21 -8.94 -13.00
N ASP A 183 -3.98 -9.45 -13.00
CA ASP A 183 -3.06 -9.20 -14.10
C ASP A 183 -3.43 -10.02 -15.33
N MET A 184 -3.58 -9.34 -16.46
CA MET A 184 -3.94 -9.94 -17.75
C MET A 184 -2.70 -10.42 -18.51
N ALA A 185 -2.87 -11.43 -19.36
CA ALA A 185 -1.87 -11.82 -20.34
C ALA A 185 -1.64 -10.68 -21.34
N PRO A 186 -0.44 -10.08 -21.42
CA PRO A 186 -0.23 -8.87 -22.24
C PRO A 186 -0.54 -9.07 -23.73
N LEU A 187 -0.29 -10.26 -24.28
CA LEU A 187 -0.59 -10.58 -25.69
C LEU A 187 -2.07 -10.87 -25.95
N SER A 188 -2.83 -11.24 -24.92
CA SER A 188 -4.27 -11.47 -25.06
C SER A 188 -5.03 -10.16 -25.21
N LEU A 189 -4.43 -9.03 -24.80
CA LEU A 189 -4.96 -7.67 -24.93
C LEU A 189 -4.44 -7.01 -26.21
N ASN A 190 -5.23 -7.10 -27.27
CA ASN A 190 -4.93 -6.60 -28.61
C ASN A 190 -6.22 -6.08 -29.27
N THR A 191 -6.16 -5.64 -30.52
CA THR A 191 -7.31 -5.06 -31.23
C THR A 191 -8.44 -6.05 -31.54
N GLY A 192 -8.23 -7.37 -31.35
CA GLY A 192 -9.28 -8.38 -31.42
C GLY A 192 -9.98 -8.63 -30.08
N SER A 193 -9.34 -8.27 -28.97
CA SER A 193 -9.92 -8.44 -27.63
C SER A 193 -10.42 -7.14 -27.01
N LEU A 194 -9.84 -5.99 -27.35
CA LEU A 194 -10.36 -4.66 -27.00
C LEU A 194 -10.69 -3.90 -28.29
N MET A 195 -11.98 -3.76 -28.54
CA MET A 195 -12.54 -3.19 -29.77
C MET A 195 -13.33 -1.92 -29.46
N LEU A 196 -13.35 -1.00 -30.43
CA LEU A 196 -14.14 0.23 -30.38
C LEU A 196 -14.85 0.44 -31.71
N ASN A 197 -16.17 0.60 -31.67
CA ASN A 197 -16.99 0.83 -32.86
C ASN A 197 -17.86 2.07 -32.66
N ALA A 198 -18.09 2.84 -33.73
CA ALA A 198 -19.21 3.78 -33.75
C ALA A 198 -20.51 2.97 -33.65
N THR A 199 -21.36 3.30 -32.69
CA THR A 199 -22.57 2.55 -32.37
C THR A 199 -23.53 2.52 -33.56
N VAL A 200 -23.70 3.68 -34.22
CA VAL A 200 -24.51 3.77 -35.43
C VAL A 200 -23.72 3.17 -36.61
N GLY A 201 -24.31 2.16 -37.26
CA GLY A 201 -23.71 1.49 -38.41
C GLY A 201 -22.59 0.50 -38.05
N ASN A 202 -22.25 0.35 -36.76
CA ASN A 202 -21.26 -0.60 -36.26
C ASN A 202 -19.89 -0.48 -36.98
N VAL A 203 -19.44 0.75 -37.20
CA VAL A 203 -18.20 1.03 -37.94
C VAL A 203 -17.00 0.94 -36.99
N PRO A 204 -16.02 0.04 -37.21
CA PRO A 204 -14.88 -0.08 -36.32
C PRO A 204 -13.96 1.14 -36.39
N ILE A 205 -13.46 1.57 -35.22
CA ILE A 205 -12.39 2.54 -35.09
C ILE A 205 -11.08 1.76 -35.06
N SER A 206 -10.14 2.13 -35.95
CA SER A 206 -8.81 1.51 -35.93
C SER A 206 -7.97 2.14 -34.82
N GLY A 207 -7.19 1.31 -34.12
CA GLY A 207 -6.34 1.76 -33.03
C GLY A 207 -5.26 0.74 -32.68
N THR A 208 -4.49 1.05 -31.64
CA THR A 208 -3.57 0.12 -30.98
C THR A 208 -4.05 -0.16 -29.56
N VAL A 209 -3.66 -1.31 -29.03
CA VAL A 209 -3.92 -1.67 -27.62
C VAL A 209 -2.58 -1.83 -26.92
N SER A 210 -2.49 -1.26 -25.73
CA SER A 210 -1.38 -1.44 -24.83
C SER A 210 -1.87 -1.84 -23.44
N TYR A 211 -1.05 -2.53 -22.67
CA TYR A 211 -1.38 -2.98 -21.33
C TYR A 211 -0.30 -2.60 -20.32
N ALA A 212 -0.68 -1.92 -19.25
CA ALA A 212 0.20 -1.56 -18.15
C ALA A 212 0.12 -2.61 -17.03
N VAL A 213 1.13 -3.48 -16.95
CA VAL A 213 1.25 -4.52 -15.91
C VAL A 213 1.31 -3.87 -14.52
N GLY A 214 0.68 -4.50 -13.51
CA GLY A 214 0.63 -3.96 -12.14
C GLY A 214 -0.40 -2.85 -11.95
N ALA A 215 -0.63 -1.99 -12.96
CA ALA A 215 -1.78 -1.10 -13.02
C ALA A 215 -3.06 -1.81 -13.52
N ARG A 216 -2.93 -3.05 -14.03
CA ARG A 216 -4.03 -3.89 -14.51
C ARG A 216 -4.96 -3.16 -15.47
N THR A 217 -4.39 -2.30 -16.31
CA THR A 217 -5.14 -1.38 -17.16
C THR A 217 -4.70 -1.53 -18.61
N ALA A 218 -5.64 -1.86 -19.49
CA ALA A 218 -5.47 -1.82 -20.94
C ALA A 218 -5.91 -0.45 -21.47
N THR A 219 -5.24 0.04 -22.51
CA THR A 219 -5.54 1.31 -23.17
C THR A 219 -5.67 1.06 -24.67
N PHE A 220 -6.81 1.44 -25.25
CA PHE A 220 -7.01 1.52 -26.69
C PHE A 220 -6.78 2.97 -27.15
N THR A 221 -5.84 3.14 -28.08
CA THR A 221 -5.51 4.45 -28.68
C THR A 221 -5.96 4.48 -30.14
N PRO A 222 -6.93 5.33 -30.51
CA PRO A 222 -7.34 5.50 -31.90
C PRO A 222 -6.19 5.94 -32.81
N THR A 223 -6.06 5.32 -33.97
CA THR A 223 -5.06 5.68 -35.00
C THR A 223 -5.69 6.14 -36.29
N ASN A 224 -6.91 5.67 -36.60
CA ASN A 224 -7.68 6.15 -37.74
C ASN A 224 -9.19 6.10 -37.48
N PRO A 225 -9.85 7.26 -37.33
CA PRO A 225 -9.23 8.59 -37.17
C PRO A 225 -8.41 8.69 -35.87
N ALA A 226 -7.39 9.56 -35.84
CA ALA A 226 -6.53 9.76 -34.67
C ALA A 226 -7.24 10.48 -33.50
N LEU A 227 -8.33 11.20 -33.81
CA LEU A 227 -9.28 11.71 -32.84
C LEU A 227 -10.61 11.01 -33.08
N LEU A 228 -11.31 10.67 -32.01
CA LEU A 228 -12.67 10.15 -32.11
C LEU A 228 -13.58 11.19 -32.77
N PRO A 229 -14.43 10.79 -33.71
CA PRO A 229 -15.46 11.66 -34.27
C PRO A 229 -16.27 12.37 -33.19
N ALA A 230 -16.50 13.67 -33.33
CA ALA A 230 -17.26 14.47 -32.38
C ALA A 230 -18.76 14.13 -32.41
N ASN A 231 -19.45 14.30 -31.28
CA ASN A 231 -20.90 14.06 -31.13
C ASN A 231 -21.32 12.67 -31.65
N THR A 232 -20.49 11.66 -31.41
CA THR A 232 -20.68 10.31 -31.92
C THR A 232 -20.80 9.34 -30.76
N ASP A 233 -21.77 8.43 -30.85
CA ASP A 233 -21.92 7.32 -29.91
C ASP A 233 -20.96 6.18 -30.28
N PHE A 234 -20.28 5.65 -29.28
CA PHE A 234 -19.36 4.53 -29.40
C PHE A 234 -19.79 3.37 -28.52
N THR A 235 -19.54 2.17 -29.02
CA THR A 235 -19.63 0.90 -28.30
C THR A 235 -18.23 0.34 -28.19
N ALA A 236 -17.74 0.19 -26.97
CA ALA A 236 -16.49 -0.50 -26.68
C ALA A 236 -16.78 -1.91 -26.19
N THR A 237 -15.89 -2.85 -26.52
CA THR A 237 -16.04 -4.26 -26.17
C THR A 237 -14.71 -4.84 -25.73
N VAL A 238 -14.69 -5.48 -24.57
CA VAL A 238 -13.64 -6.41 -24.17
C VAL A 238 -14.18 -7.82 -24.38
N SER A 239 -13.57 -8.58 -25.27
CA SER A 239 -14.05 -9.91 -25.66
C SER A 239 -13.45 -11.02 -24.80
N THR A 240 -14.04 -12.21 -24.86
CA THR A 240 -13.52 -13.43 -24.21
C THR A 240 -12.17 -13.91 -24.77
N LEU A 241 -11.59 -13.23 -25.76
CA LEU A 241 -10.21 -13.48 -26.19
C LEU A 241 -9.18 -12.91 -25.20
N ALA A 242 -9.58 -11.95 -24.35
CA ALA A 242 -8.75 -11.47 -23.26
C ALA A 242 -8.66 -12.55 -22.16
N THR A 243 -7.44 -12.93 -21.83
CA THR A 243 -7.13 -13.93 -20.78
C THR A 243 -6.26 -13.34 -19.69
N ASP A 244 -6.37 -13.87 -18.48
CA ASP A 244 -5.43 -13.61 -17.38
C ASP A 244 -4.04 -14.22 -17.65
N LEU A 245 -3.10 -14.06 -16.71
CA LEU A 245 -1.76 -14.69 -16.78
C LEU A 245 -1.80 -16.23 -16.65
N ALA A 246 -2.88 -16.80 -16.13
CA ALA A 246 -3.08 -18.24 -15.98
C ALA A 246 -3.71 -18.89 -17.23
N GLY A 247 -4.13 -18.08 -18.21
CA GLY A 247 -4.76 -18.49 -19.46
C GLY A 247 -6.29 -18.60 -19.39
N ASN A 248 -6.93 -18.15 -18.32
CA ASN A 248 -8.39 -18.16 -18.22
C ASN A 248 -8.98 -16.96 -18.99
N PRO A 249 -9.94 -17.18 -19.91
CA PRO A 249 -10.60 -16.10 -20.63
C PRO A 249 -11.62 -15.38 -19.75
N LEU A 250 -11.96 -14.12 -20.09
CA LEU A 250 -13.17 -13.48 -19.54
C LEU A 250 -14.38 -14.40 -19.71
N ALA A 251 -15.23 -14.49 -18.68
CA ALA A 251 -16.40 -15.37 -18.70
C ALA A 251 -17.45 -14.96 -19.76
N ALA A 252 -17.51 -13.67 -20.09
CA ALA A 252 -18.36 -13.11 -21.14
C ALA A 252 -17.75 -11.82 -21.67
N ASN A 253 -18.19 -11.38 -22.85
CA ASN A 253 -17.83 -10.07 -23.37
C ASN A 253 -18.33 -8.98 -22.43
N THR A 254 -17.46 -8.03 -22.09
CA THR A 254 -17.86 -6.79 -21.42
C THR A 254 -18.10 -5.72 -22.48
N VAL A 255 -19.31 -5.16 -22.53
CA VAL A 255 -19.72 -4.19 -23.55
C VAL A 255 -20.28 -2.95 -22.86
N TRP A 256 -19.83 -1.77 -23.27
CA TRP A 256 -20.35 -0.50 -22.76
C TRP A 256 -20.39 0.55 -23.86
N THR A 257 -21.16 1.60 -23.60
CA THR A 257 -21.33 2.74 -24.51
C THR A 257 -20.90 4.04 -23.87
N PHE A 258 -20.41 4.96 -24.70
CA PHE A 258 -20.15 6.35 -24.34
C PHE A 258 -20.32 7.23 -25.59
N SER A 259 -20.35 8.54 -25.41
CA SER A 259 -20.41 9.51 -26.51
C SER A 259 -19.24 10.49 -26.45
N THR A 260 -18.95 11.19 -27.53
CA THR A 260 -17.95 12.26 -27.56
C THR A 260 -18.59 13.64 -27.56
N ALA A 261 -17.99 14.58 -26.83
CA ALA A 261 -18.28 16.00 -26.91
C ALA A 261 -17.76 16.62 -28.22
N ASN A 262 -17.95 17.93 -28.36
CA ASN A 262 -17.43 18.72 -29.48
C ASN A 262 -16.03 19.32 -29.22
N ALA A 263 -15.40 19.00 -28.09
CA ALA A 263 -14.12 19.57 -27.68
C ALA A 263 -13.09 18.49 -27.34
N LEU A 264 -11.83 18.81 -27.66
CA LEU A 264 -10.67 18.11 -27.14
C LEU A 264 -10.43 18.54 -25.69
N ASP A 265 -9.82 17.64 -24.91
CA ASP A 265 -9.29 17.97 -23.61
C ASP A 265 -7.85 18.46 -23.75
N SER A 266 -7.61 19.68 -23.26
CA SER A 266 -6.30 20.34 -23.25
C SER A 266 -5.84 20.72 -21.85
N THR A 267 -6.52 20.24 -20.81
CA THR A 267 -6.21 20.58 -19.42
C THR A 267 -5.08 19.69 -18.95
N ALA A 268 -4.02 20.26 -18.39
CA ALA A 268 -2.94 19.46 -17.83
C ALA A 268 -3.34 18.88 -16.46
N PRO A 269 -2.93 17.63 -16.15
CA PRO A 269 -3.19 17.04 -14.85
C PRO A 269 -2.44 17.78 -13.74
N LEU A 270 -3.00 17.77 -12.53
CA LEU A 270 -2.40 18.30 -11.30
C LEU A 270 -2.16 17.17 -10.30
N VAL A 271 -1.12 17.27 -9.47
CA VAL A 271 -0.95 16.39 -8.30
C VAL A 271 -1.61 17.02 -7.08
N SER A 272 -2.79 16.51 -6.69
CA SER A 272 -3.64 17.04 -5.61
C SER A 272 -3.16 16.65 -4.22
N LEU A 273 -2.64 15.43 -4.06
CA LEU A 273 -2.20 14.89 -2.77
C LEU A 273 -0.96 14.01 -2.95
N THR A 274 -0.05 14.04 -1.97
CA THR A 274 1.11 13.14 -1.91
C THR A 274 1.22 12.52 -0.54
N LEU A 275 1.56 11.25 -0.47
CA LEU A 275 1.94 10.55 0.75
C LEU A 275 3.36 9.98 0.61
N PRO A 276 4.26 10.14 1.59
CA PRO A 276 4.17 11.05 2.72
C PRO A 276 3.91 12.50 2.30
N ALA A 277 3.27 13.28 3.17
CA ALA A 277 3.09 14.70 2.92
C ALA A 277 4.44 15.43 2.94
N PRO A 278 4.58 16.57 2.23
CA PRO A 278 5.85 17.29 2.18
C PRO A 278 6.37 17.68 3.56
N GLY A 279 7.61 17.31 3.87
CA GLY A 279 8.27 17.61 5.14
C GLY A 279 8.00 16.60 6.26
N ASN A 280 7.20 15.55 6.04
CA ASN A 280 6.96 14.54 7.07
C ASN A 280 8.26 13.90 7.55
N LEU A 281 8.35 13.68 8.87
CA LEU A 281 9.49 13.09 9.56
C LEU A 281 9.11 11.74 10.17
N GLY A 282 10.09 10.87 10.37
CA GLY A 282 9.89 9.59 11.06
C GLY A 282 9.17 8.54 10.21
N ILE A 283 9.11 8.73 8.89
CA ILE A 283 8.48 7.78 7.97
C ILE A 283 9.23 6.45 8.04
N CYS A 284 8.51 5.34 8.12
CA CYS A 284 9.14 4.02 8.13
C CYS A 284 10.06 3.80 6.90
N ILE A 285 11.01 2.88 7.02
CA ILE A 285 12.04 2.62 5.99
C ILE A 285 11.52 1.83 4.77
N ASN A 286 10.28 1.35 4.79
CA ASN A 286 9.62 0.67 3.68
C ASN A 286 8.22 1.27 3.38
N PRO A 287 8.11 2.60 3.22
CA PRO A 287 6.83 3.26 3.13
C PRO A 287 6.15 3.01 1.78
N THR A 288 4.82 3.09 1.77
CA THR A 288 4.07 3.24 0.52
C THR A 288 3.96 4.72 0.20
N LEU A 289 4.64 5.15 -0.87
CA LEU A 289 4.50 6.51 -1.38
C LEU A 289 3.32 6.57 -2.34
N THR A 290 2.55 7.64 -2.33
CA THR A 290 1.46 7.85 -3.29
C THR A 290 1.44 9.27 -3.84
N ALA A 291 0.90 9.42 -5.05
CA ALA A 291 0.51 10.71 -5.62
C ALA A 291 -0.88 10.57 -6.26
N GLN A 292 -1.82 11.42 -5.85
CA GLN A 292 -3.15 11.51 -6.44
C GLN A 292 -3.20 12.63 -7.48
N PHE A 293 -3.82 12.34 -8.62
CA PHE A 293 -3.99 13.28 -9.72
C PHE A 293 -5.40 13.85 -9.78
N SER A 294 -5.56 15.03 -10.39
CA SER A 294 -6.86 15.69 -10.61
C SER A 294 -7.77 14.94 -11.60
N GLU A 295 -7.20 14.05 -12.39
CA GLU A 295 -7.86 13.35 -13.48
C GLU A 295 -7.16 12.02 -13.80
N ALA A 296 -7.75 11.25 -14.71
CA ALA A 296 -7.23 9.94 -15.10
C ALA A 296 -5.92 10.08 -15.90
N MET A 297 -4.88 9.41 -15.40
CA MET A 297 -3.56 9.37 -16.03
C MET A 297 -3.43 8.25 -17.06
N ASP A 298 -2.62 8.47 -18.10
CA ASP A 298 -2.10 7.40 -18.97
C ASP A 298 -1.14 6.52 -18.15
N PRO A 299 -1.49 5.26 -17.84
CA PRO A 299 -0.67 4.39 -17.01
C PRO A 299 0.69 4.08 -17.64
N LEU A 300 0.83 4.15 -18.97
CA LEU A 300 2.11 3.95 -19.64
C LEU A 300 3.07 5.14 -19.48
N SER A 301 2.57 6.31 -19.12
CA SER A 301 3.40 7.47 -18.78
C SER A 301 3.92 7.42 -17.33
N LEU A 302 3.34 6.56 -16.48
CA LEU A 302 3.71 6.37 -15.08
C LEU A 302 4.81 5.30 -14.98
N THR A 303 6.05 5.72 -15.15
CA THR A 303 7.21 4.82 -15.16
C THR A 303 8.24 5.25 -14.12
N THR A 304 9.20 4.38 -13.83
CA THR A 304 10.29 4.69 -12.89
C THR A 304 11.24 5.79 -13.38
N SER A 305 11.06 6.29 -14.62
CA SER A 305 11.77 7.46 -15.14
C SER A 305 10.96 8.76 -15.01
N THR A 306 9.64 8.68 -14.86
CA THR A 306 8.75 9.84 -14.65
C THR A 306 8.35 10.01 -13.19
N LEU A 307 8.39 8.93 -12.43
CA LEU A 307 8.19 8.87 -10.99
C LEU A 307 9.49 8.40 -10.37
N THR A 308 10.20 9.31 -9.71
CA THR A 308 11.52 9.03 -9.16
C THR A 308 11.59 9.32 -7.67
N LEU A 309 12.40 8.53 -6.97
CA LEU A 309 12.75 8.73 -5.57
C LEU A 309 14.27 8.70 -5.45
N ALA A 310 14.88 9.63 -4.72
CA ALA A 310 16.31 9.62 -4.46
C ALA A 310 16.62 10.24 -3.09
N PRO A 311 17.73 9.87 -2.43
CA PRO A 311 18.21 10.60 -1.26
C PRO A 311 18.40 12.08 -1.63
N THR A 312 17.89 13.00 -0.81
CA THR A 312 17.97 14.45 -1.07
C THR A 312 19.43 14.91 -1.17
N SER A 313 20.35 14.28 -0.43
CA SER A 313 21.79 14.56 -0.47
C SER A 313 22.51 13.98 -1.71
N ALA A 314 21.88 13.07 -2.45
CA ALA A 314 22.45 12.42 -3.62
C ALA A 314 21.37 12.18 -4.70
N PRO A 315 20.89 13.24 -5.40
CA PRO A 315 19.81 13.12 -6.39
C PRO A 315 20.08 12.15 -7.55
N GLY A 316 21.36 11.85 -7.83
CA GLY A 316 21.76 10.86 -8.84
C GLY A 316 21.69 9.40 -8.38
N ALA A 317 21.50 9.14 -7.08
CA ALA A 317 21.39 7.81 -6.49
C ALA A 317 19.93 7.39 -6.38
N GLY A 318 19.26 7.22 -7.52
CA GLY A 318 17.85 6.84 -7.58
C GLY A 318 17.55 5.53 -6.82
N VAL A 319 16.42 5.50 -6.14
CA VAL A 319 15.84 4.30 -5.52
C VAL A 319 14.98 3.61 -6.57
N GLY A 320 15.17 2.30 -6.73
CA GLY A 320 14.29 1.48 -7.57
C GLY A 320 12.87 1.47 -7.00
N LEU A 321 11.89 1.83 -7.81
CA LEU A 321 10.47 1.85 -7.43
C LEU A 321 9.70 0.76 -8.17
N VAL A 322 8.69 0.24 -7.49
CA VAL A 322 7.66 -0.63 -8.03
C VAL A 322 6.37 0.17 -8.06
N LEU A 323 5.81 0.32 -9.26
CA LEU A 323 4.67 1.19 -9.50
C LEU A 323 3.37 0.41 -9.64
N SER A 324 2.30 0.96 -9.10
CA SER A 324 0.93 0.57 -9.42
C SER A 324 0.05 1.82 -9.54
N TYR A 325 -1.02 1.74 -10.32
CA TYR A 325 -1.93 2.86 -10.53
C TYR A 325 -3.37 2.39 -10.36
N ASP A 326 -4.13 3.12 -9.56
CA ASP A 326 -5.57 2.93 -9.39
C ASP A 326 -6.33 4.02 -10.16
N PRO A 327 -6.96 3.69 -11.31
CA PRO A 327 -7.70 4.65 -12.12
C PRO A 327 -9.05 5.06 -11.52
N LEU A 328 -9.56 4.40 -10.47
CA LEU A 328 -10.78 4.83 -9.78
C LEU A 328 -10.51 6.00 -8.84
N THR A 329 -9.34 6.02 -8.22
CA THR A 329 -8.91 7.05 -7.27
C THR A 329 -7.88 8.01 -7.85
N ASN A 330 -7.51 7.84 -9.13
CA ASN A 330 -6.43 8.55 -9.83
C ASN A 330 -5.13 8.58 -9.03
N THR A 331 -4.80 7.48 -8.35
CA THR A 331 -3.68 7.43 -7.41
C THR A 331 -2.61 6.46 -7.90
N VAL A 332 -1.40 6.97 -8.07
CA VAL A 332 -0.21 6.12 -8.30
C VAL A 332 0.45 5.79 -6.96
N SER A 333 0.79 4.52 -6.76
CA SER A 333 1.64 4.05 -5.67
C SER A 333 3.05 3.81 -6.17
N MET A 334 4.04 4.26 -5.40
CA MET A 334 5.47 4.24 -5.70
C MET A 334 6.20 3.52 -4.57
N ASN A 335 6.17 2.19 -4.56
CA ASN A 335 6.74 1.41 -3.47
C ASN A 335 8.25 1.21 -3.69
N PRO A 336 9.13 1.54 -2.72
CA PRO A 336 10.54 1.22 -2.83
C PRO A 336 10.77 -0.29 -2.98
N GLY A 337 11.56 -0.69 -3.98
CA GLY A 337 11.91 -2.11 -4.21
C GLY A 337 12.86 -2.69 -3.16
N SER A 338 13.51 -1.82 -2.37
CA SER A 338 14.37 -2.17 -1.25
C SER A 338 14.10 -1.24 -0.07
N MET A 339 14.48 -1.66 1.15
CA MET A 339 14.42 -0.77 2.31
C MET A 339 15.23 0.50 2.06
N LEU A 340 14.63 1.64 2.39
CA LEU A 340 15.28 2.94 2.42
C LEU A 340 16.29 2.99 3.57
N SER A 341 17.30 3.83 3.44
CA SER A 341 18.23 4.11 4.53
C SER A 341 17.51 4.84 5.66
N ALA A 342 17.82 4.47 6.90
CA ALA A 342 17.24 5.10 8.08
C ALA A 342 17.73 6.57 8.23
N GLN A 343 16.93 7.41 8.90
CA GLN A 343 17.27 8.82 9.21
C GLN A 343 17.74 9.63 7.99
N THR A 344 17.19 9.33 6.82
CA THR A 344 17.65 9.89 5.54
C THR A 344 16.52 10.67 4.90
N ALA A 345 16.82 11.89 4.47
CA ALA A 345 15.88 12.69 3.68
C ALA A 345 15.83 12.16 2.25
N TYR A 346 14.62 11.91 1.76
CA TYR A 346 14.35 11.50 0.39
C TYR A 346 13.52 12.56 -0.33
N THR A 347 13.79 12.74 -1.62
CA THR A 347 13.03 13.59 -2.52
C THR A 347 12.34 12.71 -3.55
N ALA A 348 11.02 12.82 -3.62
CA ALA A 348 10.21 12.21 -4.67
C ALA A 348 9.86 13.26 -5.73
N THR A 349 9.74 12.82 -6.97
CA THR A 349 9.46 13.70 -8.12
C THR A 349 8.52 13.02 -9.10
N VAL A 350 7.42 13.70 -9.43
CA VAL A 350 6.59 13.43 -10.60
C VAL A 350 7.03 14.40 -11.69
N ARG A 351 7.60 13.87 -12.78
CA ARG A 351 8.16 14.68 -13.86
C ARG A 351 7.10 15.17 -14.83
N SER A 352 7.28 16.41 -15.24
CA SER A 352 6.51 17.14 -16.24
C SER A 352 7.13 17.05 -17.64
N GLY A 353 6.49 17.72 -18.59
CA GLY A 353 7.02 17.89 -19.95
C GLY A 353 6.77 16.70 -20.87
N THR A 354 7.39 16.72 -22.06
CA THR A 354 7.07 15.80 -23.16
C THR A 354 7.35 14.34 -22.87
N LEU A 355 8.32 14.07 -21.99
CA LEU A 355 8.70 12.74 -21.49
C LEU A 355 8.21 12.48 -20.05
N GLY A 356 7.40 13.39 -19.48
CA GLY A 356 6.84 13.29 -18.15
C GLY A 356 5.55 12.47 -18.11
N VAL A 357 4.86 12.54 -16.97
CA VAL A 357 3.53 11.93 -16.81
C VAL A 357 2.49 12.70 -17.62
N LYS A 358 1.49 11.97 -18.13
CA LYS A 358 0.42 12.51 -18.97
C LYS A 358 -0.93 11.94 -18.61
N ASP A 359 -1.97 12.70 -18.88
CA ASP A 359 -3.35 12.22 -18.83
C ASP A 359 -3.71 11.35 -20.06
N LEU A 360 -4.94 10.84 -20.07
CA LEU A 360 -5.51 10.08 -21.20
C LEU A 360 -5.72 10.92 -22.47
N ALA A 361 -5.68 12.24 -22.38
CA ALA A 361 -5.75 13.18 -23.48
C ALA A 361 -4.35 13.56 -24.04
N ASN A 362 -3.29 12.97 -23.46
CA ASN A 362 -1.87 13.23 -23.75
C ASN A 362 -1.40 14.66 -23.38
N ASN A 363 -2.10 15.34 -22.46
CA ASN A 363 -1.59 16.55 -21.83
C ASN A 363 -0.56 16.17 -20.75
N ALA A 364 0.60 16.79 -20.81
CA ALA A 364 1.64 16.58 -19.81
C ALA A 364 1.37 17.40 -18.55
N LEU A 365 1.77 16.86 -17.39
CA LEU A 365 1.86 17.64 -16.16
C LEU A 365 2.63 18.95 -16.45
N ALA A 366 2.11 20.08 -15.98
CA ALA A 366 2.61 21.40 -16.36
C ALA A 366 4.02 21.73 -15.79
N SER A 367 4.31 21.23 -14.59
CA SER A 367 5.59 21.42 -13.89
C SER A 367 5.86 20.25 -12.96
N ASP A 368 7.14 19.92 -12.75
CA ASP A 368 7.54 18.82 -11.85
C ASP A 368 6.90 19.01 -10.46
N LYS A 369 6.22 17.98 -9.98
CA LYS A 369 5.81 17.92 -8.57
C LYS A 369 6.95 17.31 -7.78
N VAL A 370 7.58 18.11 -6.93
CA VAL A 370 8.68 17.69 -6.06
C VAL A 370 8.25 17.81 -4.60
N TRP A 371 8.50 16.78 -3.81
CA TRP A 371 8.33 16.82 -2.36
C TRP A 371 9.38 15.96 -1.66
N SER A 372 9.60 16.22 -0.37
CA SER A 372 10.55 15.47 0.44
C SER A 372 9.91 14.96 1.72
N PHE A 373 10.52 13.91 2.28
CA PHE A 373 10.21 13.36 3.60
C PHE A 373 11.49 12.79 4.21
N THR A 374 11.50 12.51 5.51
CA THR A 374 12.65 11.90 6.20
C THR A 374 12.24 10.59 6.85
N THR A 375 13.02 9.55 6.56
CA THR A 375 12.81 8.23 7.17
C THR A 375 13.21 8.22 8.64
N GLY A 376 12.54 7.39 9.44
CA GLY A 376 12.95 7.00 10.79
C GLY A 376 13.87 5.78 10.76
N ASN A 377 13.82 4.98 11.82
CA ASN A 377 14.62 3.75 11.99
C ASN A 377 13.81 2.46 11.84
N ALA A 378 12.48 2.55 11.83
CA ALA A 378 11.59 1.40 11.94
C ALA A 378 10.94 1.03 10.60
N THR A 379 10.54 -0.22 10.46
CA THR A 379 9.68 -0.68 9.37
C THR A 379 8.23 -0.32 9.66
N CYS A 380 7.43 -0.13 8.60
CA CYS A 380 6.01 0.20 8.72
C CYS A 380 5.29 -0.94 9.43
N GLN A 381 4.39 -0.60 10.34
CA GLN A 381 3.62 -1.59 11.06
C GLN A 381 2.44 -2.05 10.22
N VAL A 382 2.19 -3.35 10.22
CA VAL A 382 0.96 -3.94 9.68
C VAL A 382 -0.08 -4.06 10.80
N PRO A 383 -1.39 -3.96 10.50
CA PRO A 383 -2.43 -4.11 11.51
C PRO A 383 -2.32 -5.44 12.27
N VAL A 384 -2.74 -5.48 13.54
CA VAL A 384 -2.85 -6.73 14.29
C VAL A 384 -4.15 -7.43 13.89
N VAL A 385 -4.04 -8.66 13.37
CA VAL A 385 -5.21 -9.44 12.96
C VAL A 385 -5.95 -9.95 14.19
N LEU A 386 -7.21 -9.53 14.36
CA LEU A 386 -8.04 -9.84 15.54
C LEU A 386 -8.93 -11.08 15.35
N GLY A 387 -9.11 -11.58 14.12
CA GLY A 387 -9.99 -12.72 13.83
C GLY A 387 -11.41 -12.52 14.39
N ALA A 388 -11.99 -13.57 14.97
CA ALA A 388 -13.32 -13.54 15.58
C ALA A 388 -13.42 -12.60 16.80
N SER A 389 -12.30 -12.24 17.44
CA SER A 389 -12.31 -11.26 18.54
C SER A 389 -12.66 -9.83 18.09
N SER A 390 -12.58 -9.55 16.78
CA SER A 390 -12.86 -8.21 16.22
C SER A 390 -14.29 -7.72 16.47
N GLY A 391 -15.26 -8.61 16.67
CA GLY A 391 -16.65 -8.25 16.97
C GLY A 391 -16.93 -7.93 18.44
N PHE A 392 -15.97 -8.16 19.35
CA PHE A 392 -16.17 -7.99 20.78
C PHE A 392 -15.66 -6.64 21.27
N ALA A 393 -16.54 -5.89 21.93
CA ALA A 393 -16.17 -4.73 22.73
C ALA A 393 -15.48 -5.17 24.03
N ILE A 394 -15.96 -6.26 24.64
CA ILE A 394 -15.36 -6.89 25.82
C ILE A 394 -15.21 -8.38 25.56
N LEU A 395 -14.00 -8.93 25.76
CA LEU A 395 -13.77 -10.37 25.77
C LEU A 395 -12.86 -10.74 26.96
N ALA A 396 -13.45 -11.31 28.00
CA ALA A 396 -12.78 -11.63 29.26
C ALA A 396 -12.53 -13.14 29.45
N SER A 397 -11.65 -13.48 30.40
CA SER A 397 -11.37 -14.87 30.80
C SER A 397 -12.07 -15.32 32.06
N ALA A 398 -11.97 -14.52 33.14
CA ALA A 398 -12.45 -14.91 34.47
C ALA A 398 -13.80 -14.30 34.84
N SER A 399 -13.97 -12.99 34.61
CA SER A 399 -15.24 -12.32 34.87
C SER A 399 -15.38 -11.03 34.07
N VAL A 400 -16.64 -10.64 33.86
CA VAL A 400 -17.02 -9.32 33.36
C VAL A 400 -17.89 -8.67 34.42
N THR A 401 -17.45 -7.52 34.95
CA THR A 401 -18.22 -6.76 35.95
C THR A 401 -18.61 -5.41 35.37
N ASN A 402 -19.91 -5.17 35.27
CA ASN A 402 -20.45 -3.86 34.94
C ASN A 402 -21.00 -3.17 36.19
N ILE A 403 -20.74 -1.88 36.34
CA ILE A 403 -21.39 -1.03 37.34
C ILE A 403 -22.18 0.02 36.56
N PRO A 404 -23.53 -0.09 36.49
CA PRO A 404 -24.34 0.80 35.68
C PRO A 404 -24.21 2.30 36.05
N THR A 405 -24.48 3.23 35.13
CA THR A 405 -25.05 3.06 33.78
C THR A 405 -23.97 3.14 32.69
N SER A 406 -23.54 1.99 32.17
CA SER A 406 -22.55 1.91 31.10
C SER A 406 -23.20 1.95 29.72
N THR A 407 -22.41 2.19 28.67
CA THR A 407 -22.84 2.09 27.27
C THR A 407 -21.79 1.34 26.47
N ILE A 408 -22.13 0.14 26.00
CA ILE A 408 -21.23 -0.77 25.30
C ILE A 408 -21.81 -1.08 23.92
N VAL A 409 -21.17 -0.58 22.87
CA VAL A 409 -21.52 -0.87 21.48
C VAL A 409 -20.56 -1.91 20.93
N GLY A 410 -21.06 -3.13 20.75
CA GLY A 410 -20.29 -4.33 20.39
C GLY A 410 -20.64 -5.53 21.28
N HIS A 411 -20.12 -6.72 20.93
CA HIS A 411 -20.40 -7.93 21.71
C HIS A 411 -19.63 -7.96 23.04
N VAL A 412 -20.21 -8.60 24.05
CA VAL A 412 -19.58 -8.91 25.32
C VAL A 412 -19.43 -10.43 25.41
N GLY A 413 -18.26 -10.92 25.79
CA GLY A 413 -17.99 -12.36 25.89
C GLY A 413 -17.17 -12.72 27.12
N LEU A 414 -17.47 -13.88 27.71
CA LEU A 414 -16.69 -14.49 28.78
C LEU A 414 -16.43 -15.97 28.47
N THR A 415 -15.16 -16.36 28.49
CA THR A 415 -14.72 -17.75 28.32
C THR A 415 -13.28 -17.92 28.82
N PRO A 416 -12.91 -19.04 29.47
CA PRO A 416 -13.69 -20.28 29.63
C PRO A 416 -14.62 -20.30 30.85
N ASP A 417 -14.58 -19.27 31.70
CA ASP A 417 -15.39 -19.28 32.93
C ASP A 417 -16.90 -19.19 32.66
N THR A 418 -17.64 -19.67 33.66
CA THR A 418 -19.10 -19.77 33.65
C THR A 418 -19.78 -18.42 33.45
N GLY A 419 -20.93 -18.43 32.77
CA GLY A 419 -21.72 -17.22 32.49
C GLY A 419 -22.10 -16.43 33.74
N ALA A 420 -22.23 -17.10 34.90
CA ALA A 420 -22.55 -16.48 36.18
C ALA A 420 -21.56 -15.37 36.61
N ASN A 421 -20.34 -15.38 36.06
CA ASN A 421 -19.32 -14.36 36.30
C ASN A 421 -19.47 -13.13 35.38
N ILE A 422 -20.52 -13.06 34.55
CA ILE A 422 -20.96 -11.86 33.85
C ILE A 422 -21.99 -11.15 34.74
N THR A 423 -21.58 -10.09 35.42
CA THR A 423 -22.38 -9.42 36.45
C THR A 423 -22.63 -7.95 36.12
N GLY A 424 -23.73 -7.40 36.66
CA GLY A 424 -24.04 -5.98 36.54
C GLY A 424 -24.80 -5.55 35.28
N PHE A 425 -25.23 -6.49 34.44
CA PHE A 425 -26.04 -6.24 33.23
C PHE A 425 -27.54 -6.53 33.42
N SER A 426 -27.95 -6.97 34.60
CA SER A 426 -29.20 -7.72 34.81
C SER A 426 -30.46 -6.87 35.09
N SER A 427 -30.41 -5.54 35.02
CA SER A 427 -31.58 -4.69 35.28
C SER A 427 -31.68 -3.50 34.32
N PRO A 428 -32.69 -3.46 33.42
CA PRO A 428 -33.66 -4.52 33.11
C PRO A 428 -33.01 -5.75 32.46
N LEU A 429 -33.70 -6.91 32.52
CA LEU A 429 -33.23 -8.22 32.01
C LEU A 429 -32.83 -8.25 30.53
N THR A 430 -33.15 -7.19 29.78
CA THR A 430 -32.79 -7.00 28.37
C THR A 430 -31.38 -6.45 28.17
N CYS A 431 -30.64 -6.15 29.24
CA CYS A 431 -29.27 -5.62 29.19
C CYS A 431 -29.11 -4.40 28.27
N PRO A 432 -29.89 -3.32 28.50
CA PRO A 432 -29.97 -2.17 27.57
C PRO A 432 -28.67 -1.39 27.43
N GLU A 433 -27.71 -1.62 28.33
CA GLU A 433 -26.36 -1.05 28.29
C GLU A 433 -25.53 -1.61 27.13
N VAL A 434 -25.94 -2.73 26.52
CA VAL A 434 -25.22 -3.39 25.42
C VAL A 434 -25.99 -3.24 24.11
N VAL A 435 -25.45 -2.46 23.18
CA VAL A 435 -25.86 -2.47 21.76
C VAL A 435 -25.03 -3.53 21.05
N GLY A 436 -25.49 -4.77 21.16
CA GLY A 436 -24.76 -5.96 20.74
C GLY A 436 -25.41 -7.23 21.29
N GLN A 437 -24.60 -8.27 21.49
CA GLN A 437 -25.02 -9.53 22.13
C GLN A 437 -24.05 -9.85 23.26
N ILE A 438 -24.56 -10.42 24.35
CA ILE A 438 -23.74 -10.99 25.41
C ILE A 438 -23.65 -12.50 25.15
N TYR A 439 -22.44 -13.03 25.09
CA TYR A 439 -22.17 -14.45 24.91
C TYR A 439 -21.54 -15.03 26.18
N ALA A 440 -22.02 -16.21 26.58
CA ALA A 440 -21.48 -16.99 27.69
C ALA A 440 -21.21 -18.43 27.25
N VAL A 441 -20.41 -19.17 28.01
CA VAL A 441 -20.15 -20.61 27.76
C VAL A 441 -21.34 -21.49 28.14
N ASP A 442 -22.24 -21.00 29.00
CA ASP A 442 -23.40 -21.70 29.54
C ASP A 442 -24.59 -20.75 29.77
N SER A 443 -25.70 -21.28 30.27
CA SER A 443 -26.94 -20.53 30.53
C SER A 443 -26.99 -19.84 31.90
N THR A 444 -25.88 -19.81 32.66
CA THR A 444 -25.86 -19.25 34.02
C THR A 444 -25.62 -17.74 34.07
N GLY A 445 -25.37 -17.11 32.91
CA GLY A 445 -25.17 -15.67 32.79
C GLY A 445 -26.45 -14.84 32.92
N PRO A 446 -26.37 -13.51 32.67
CA PRO A 446 -27.54 -12.65 32.71
C PRO A 446 -28.58 -13.12 31.68
N ALA A 447 -29.86 -12.84 31.93
CA ALA A 447 -30.97 -13.38 31.13
C ALA A 447 -30.91 -13.05 29.63
N CYS A 448 -30.21 -11.97 29.25
CA CYS A 448 -29.97 -11.57 27.87
C CYS A 448 -28.80 -12.32 27.20
N ALA A 449 -28.02 -13.10 27.94
CA ALA A 449 -26.83 -13.78 27.41
C ALA A 449 -27.21 -15.03 26.60
N LEU A 450 -26.51 -15.23 25.49
CA LEU A 450 -26.65 -16.37 24.59
C LEU A 450 -25.51 -17.37 24.85
N PRO A 451 -25.82 -18.65 25.10
CA PRO A 451 -24.79 -19.69 25.18
C PRO A 451 -24.16 -19.96 23.81
N ASP A 452 -22.87 -19.66 23.65
CA ASP A 452 -22.10 -19.96 22.43
C ASP A 452 -20.60 -20.17 22.76
N GLY A 453 -20.31 -21.31 23.38
CA GLY A 453 -18.94 -21.68 23.75
C GLY A 453 -18.00 -21.85 22.55
N VAL A 454 -18.52 -22.16 21.36
CA VAL A 454 -17.70 -22.36 20.14
C VAL A 454 -17.20 -21.02 19.61
N LEU A 455 -18.10 -20.05 19.42
CA LEU A 455 -17.73 -18.68 19.04
C LEU A 455 -16.74 -18.09 20.03
N LEU A 456 -17.03 -18.23 21.33
CA LEU A 456 -16.19 -17.69 22.38
C LEU A 456 -14.79 -18.32 22.39
N SER A 457 -14.69 -19.64 22.27
CA SER A 457 -13.40 -20.35 22.20
C SER A 457 -12.56 -19.89 21.00
N GLN A 458 -13.18 -19.73 19.83
CA GLN A 458 -12.52 -19.21 18.64
C GLN A 458 -12.07 -17.75 18.83
N ALA A 459 -12.97 -16.87 19.30
CA ALA A 459 -12.65 -15.47 19.56
C ALA A 459 -11.51 -15.32 20.58
N LYS A 460 -11.45 -16.18 21.60
CA LYS A 460 -10.38 -16.14 22.60
C LYS A 460 -9.04 -16.62 22.03
N THR A 461 -9.07 -17.66 21.20
CA THR A 461 -7.90 -18.13 20.47
C THR A 461 -7.34 -17.04 19.56
N ASP A 462 -8.20 -16.34 18.83
CA ASP A 462 -7.80 -15.24 17.95
C ASP A 462 -7.28 -14.03 18.73
N ALA A 463 -7.87 -13.71 19.90
CA ALA A 463 -7.35 -12.65 20.78
C ALA A 463 -5.95 -12.99 21.31
N LEU A 464 -5.70 -14.24 21.68
CA LEU A 464 -4.38 -14.70 22.12
C LEU A 464 -3.36 -14.63 20.98
N ALA A 465 -3.75 -15.06 19.78
CA ALA A 465 -2.94 -14.94 18.58
C ALA A 465 -2.63 -13.46 18.26
N ALA A 466 -3.60 -12.56 18.42
CA ALA A 466 -3.42 -11.12 18.27
C ALA A 466 -2.40 -10.57 19.28
N PHE A 467 -2.48 -10.95 20.57
CA PHE A 467 -1.50 -10.53 21.57
C PHE A 467 -0.09 -11.08 21.28
N ALA A 468 0.02 -12.35 20.89
CA ALA A 468 1.31 -12.95 20.52
C ALA A 468 1.90 -12.26 19.28
N ASN A 469 1.08 -12.03 18.24
CA ASN A 469 1.46 -11.30 17.04
C ASN A 469 1.87 -9.86 17.34
N ALA A 470 1.11 -9.17 18.18
CA ALA A 470 1.40 -7.81 18.61
C ALA A 470 2.70 -7.71 19.39
N ASN A 471 3.18 -8.77 20.06
CA ASN A 471 4.48 -8.80 20.76
C ASN A 471 5.59 -9.52 19.97
N HIS A 472 5.32 -9.95 18.73
CA HIS A 472 6.27 -10.74 17.95
C HIS A 472 7.46 -9.91 17.46
N ALA A 473 8.66 -10.51 17.45
CA ALA A 473 9.91 -9.86 17.01
C ALA A 473 9.93 -9.49 15.52
N VAL A 474 9.15 -10.19 14.67
CA VAL A 474 9.01 -9.90 13.22
C VAL A 474 8.44 -8.50 12.96
N ARG A 475 7.78 -7.88 13.94
CA ARG A 475 7.30 -6.48 13.83
C ARG A 475 8.42 -5.44 13.86
N GLY A 476 9.67 -5.86 14.07
CA GLY A 476 10.84 -5.00 14.08
C GLY A 476 11.23 -4.53 15.48
N THR A 477 12.25 -3.67 15.54
CA THR A 477 12.75 -3.09 16.79
C THR A 477 11.87 -1.92 17.22
N PRO A 478 11.28 -1.96 18.43
CA PRO A 478 10.49 -0.85 18.95
C PRO A 478 11.31 0.42 19.18
N VAL A 479 10.67 1.56 19.00
CA VAL A 479 11.15 2.84 19.53
C VAL A 479 10.89 2.85 21.04
N SER A 480 11.95 2.99 21.84
CA SER A 480 11.80 3.10 23.29
C SER A 480 11.05 4.39 23.66
N VAL A 481 10.06 4.26 24.54
CA VAL A 481 9.32 5.39 25.11
C VAL A 481 9.49 5.44 26.62
N THR A 482 9.39 6.64 27.18
CA THR A 482 9.37 6.84 28.63
C THR A 482 8.08 6.29 29.24
N THR A 483 8.07 6.15 30.58
CA THR A 483 6.87 5.72 31.31
C THR A 483 5.68 6.63 31.00
N ASN A 484 5.85 7.95 31.06
CA ASN A 484 4.76 8.89 30.82
C ASN A 484 4.69 9.36 29.37
N LEU A 485 3.51 9.24 28.75
CA LEU A 485 3.24 9.62 27.35
C LEU A 485 2.58 11.00 27.20
N ALA A 486 2.22 11.67 28.30
CA ALA A 486 1.53 12.95 28.25
C ALA A 486 2.37 14.03 27.55
N GLY A 487 1.75 14.75 26.62
CA GLY A 487 2.36 15.80 25.82
C GLY A 487 3.11 15.31 24.58
N LEU A 488 3.27 13.99 24.39
CA LEU A 488 3.94 13.46 23.21
C LEU A 488 3.00 13.46 22.00
N THR A 489 3.61 13.66 20.83
CA THR A 489 3.03 13.32 19.53
C THR A 489 3.83 12.16 18.96
N LEU A 490 3.17 11.04 18.72
CA LEU A 490 3.76 9.85 18.12
C LEU A 490 3.26 9.70 16.69
N TYR A 491 4.14 9.21 15.82
CA TYR A 491 3.87 8.91 14.42
C TYR A 491 3.65 7.40 14.23
N PRO A 492 3.20 6.93 13.06
CA PRO A 492 2.89 5.51 12.87
C PRO A 492 4.12 4.65 13.15
N GLY A 493 3.97 3.61 13.96
CA GLY A 493 5.13 2.85 14.43
C GLY A 493 4.88 1.93 15.60
N LEU A 494 5.97 1.27 16.00
CA LEU A 494 6.04 0.36 17.13
C LEU A 494 6.82 1.02 18.27
N TYR A 495 6.19 1.12 19.44
CA TYR A 495 6.72 1.77 20.63
C TYR A 495 6.72 0.80 21.81
N GLU A 496 7.74 0.87 22.68
CA GLU A 496 7.84 -0.01 23.84
C GLU A 496 8.41 0.67 25.07
N SER A 497 7.79 0.40 26.23
CA SER A 497 8.38 0.60 27.56
C SER A 497 8.65 -0.76 28.19
N LEU A 498 9.87 -0.95 28.69
CA LEU A 498 10.27 -2.15 29.44
C LEU A 498 9.74 -2.17 30.88
N THR A 499 9.00 -1.13 31.27
CA THR A 499 8.38 -1.00 32.60
C THR A 499 6.88 -0.86 32.44
N SER A 500 6.29 0.24 32.89
CA SER A 500 4.90 0.62 32.68
C SER A 500 4.79 1.74 31.64
N LEU A 501 3.57 1.97 31.16
CA LEU A 501 3.18 3.21 30.49
C LEU A 501 2.10 3.90 31.31
N ASP A 502 2.19 5.22 31.43
CA ASP A 502 1.15 6.05 32.01
C ASP A 502 0.83 7.28 31.18
N LEU A 503 -0.38 7.79 31.33
CA LEU A 503 -0.76 9.11 30.88
C LEU A 503 -1.17 9.93 32.10
N SER A 504 -0.44 11.01 32.36
CA SER A 504 -0.72 11.93 33.46
C SER A 504 -2.14 12.48 33.43
N ALA A 505 -2.70 12.79 34.61
CA ALA A 505 -4.04 13.34 34.74
C ALA A 505 -4.20 14.63 33.93
N GLY A 506 -5.25 14.71 33.11
CA GLY A 506 -5.50 15.81 32.18
C GLY A 506 -4.50 15.93 31.01
N GLY A 507 -3.52 15.04 30.92
CA GLY A 507 -2.54 14.99 29.84
C GLY A 507 -3.11 14.35 28.58
N ALA A 508 -2.60 14.77 27.42
CA ALA A 508 -2.98 14.21 26.13
C ALA A 508 -1.78 13.52 25.45
N LEU A 509 -2.01 12.37 24.83
CA LEU A 509 -1.11 11.79 23.83
C LEU A 509 -1.74 11.97 22.45
N THR A 510 -0.97 12.52 21.51
CA THR A 510 -1.42 12.63 20.11
C THR A 510 -0.82 11.50 19.28
N LEU A 511 -1.67 10.75 18.59
CA LEU A 511 -1.29 9.81 17.55
C LEU A 511 -1.59 10.47 16.20
N ASP A 512 -0.53 10.86 15.48
CA ASP A 512 -0.64 11.56 14.21
C ASP A 512 -0.27 10.64 13.06
N ALA A 513 -1.24 10.33 12.21
CA ALA A 513 -1.03 9.50 11.03
C ALA A 513 -0.30 10.22 9.88
N GLN A 514 -0.06 11.53 10.01
CA GLN A 514 0.65 12.35 9.02
C GLN A 514 0.07 12.25 7.60
N GLY A 515 -1.25 12.07 7.50
CA GLY A 515 -1.99 11.92 6.24
C GLY A 515 -2.14 10.48 5.75
N ASP A 516 -1.55 9.48 6.41
CA ASP A 516 -1.68 8.06 6.04
C ASP A 516 -2.97 7.44 6.62
N PRO A 517 -4.02 7.18 5.83
CA PRO A 517 -5.26 6.59 6.34
C PRO A 517 -5.10 5.13 6.82
N ASN A 518 -3.97 4.49 6.52
CA ASN A 518 -3.62 3.13 6.92
C ASN A 518 -2.56 3.08 8.03
N ALA A 519 -2.23 4.23 8.63
CA ALA A 519 -1.27 4.34 9.73
C ALA A 519 -1.60 3.40 10.89
N VAL A 520 -0.62 2.58 11.28
CA VAL A 520 -0.74 1.65 12.42
C VAL A 520 0.13 2.12 13.57
N PHE A 521 -0.46 2.13 14.77
CA PHE A 521 0.22 2.43 16.02
C PHE A 521 0.17 1.20 16.93
N LEU A 522 1.33 0.76 17.40
CA LEU A 522 1.43 -0.36 18.33
C LEU A 522 2.28 0.05 19.52
N LEU A 523 1.66 0.18 20.68
CA LEU A 523 2.31 0.60 21.92
C LEU A 523 2.34 -0.57 22.91
N ARG A 524 3.54 -0.92 23.37
CA ARG A 524 3.79 -2.05 24.25
C ARG A 524 4.29 -1.58 25.61
N SER A 525 3.80 -2.22 26.65
CA SER A 525 4.31 -2.12 28.01
C SER A 525 4.64 -3.51 28.52
N ALA A 526 5.85 -3.70 29.05
CA ALA A 526 6.23 -4.96 29.67
C ALA A 526 5.35 -5.31 30.88
N THR A 527 4.84 -4.29 31.58
CA THR A 527 3.95 -4.46 32.74
C THR A 527 2.58 -3.87 32.46
N SER A 528 2.23 -2.72 33.03
CA SER A 528 0.90 -2.12 32.97
C SER A 528 0.83 -0.91 32.05
N ILE A 529 -0.39 -0.58 31.63
CA ILE A 529 -0.73 0.71 31.01
C ILE A 529 -1.80 1.38 31.86
N THR A 530 -1.58 2.63 32.26
CA THR A 530 -2.53 3.38 33.10
C THR A 530 -2.82 4.75 32.50
N THR A 531 -4.07 5.03 32.13
CA THR A 531 -4.49 6.43 31.87
C THR A 531 -5.02 7.01 33.18
N LEU A 532 -4.52 8.16 33.63
CA LEU A 532 -5.04 8.83 34.83
C LEU A 532 -6.26 9.69 34.49
N SER A 533 -6.89 10.27 35.52
CA SER A 533 -8.17 10.97 35.38
C SER A 533 -8.14 12.04 34.29
N THR A 534 -9.17 12.10 33.46
CA THR A 534 -9.35 13.09 32.37
C THR A 534 -8.26 13.12 31.29
N SER A 535 -7.32 12.16 31.29
CA SER A 535 -6.31 12.05 30.23
C SER A 535 -6.91 11.56 28.92
N GLN A 536 -6.28 11.88 27.79
CA GLN A 536 -6.88 11.65 26.47
C GLN A 536 -5.88 11.14 25.43
N ILE A 537 -6.32 10.17 24.63
CA ILE A 537 -5.69 9.82 23.34
C ILE A 537 -6.38 10.62 22.23
N VAL A 538 -5.61 11.45 21.54
CA VAL A 538 -6.06 12.28 20.43
C VAL A 538 -5.58 11.66 19.13
N LEU A 539 -6.51 11.39 18.21
CA LEU A 539 -6.19 10.94 16.85
C LEU A 539 -6.12 12.15 15.92
N SER A 540 -5.07 12.23 15.10
CA SER A 540 -4.86 13.31 14.14
C SER A 540 -4.27 12.80 12.83
N GLY A 541 -4.23 13.65 11.81
CA GLY A 541 -3.67 13.32 10.50
C GLY A 541 -4.33 12.14 9.78
N GLY A 542 -5.58 11.79 10.14
CA GLY A 542 -6.29 10.63 9.59
C GLY A 542 -6.15 9.33 10.38
N ALA A 543 -5.52 9.35 11.56
CA ALA A 543 -5.38 8.18 12.41
C ALA A 543 -6.76 7.62 12.82
N LYS A 544 -6.90 6.30 12.80
CA LYS A 544 -8.14 5.58 13.13
C LYS A 544 -7.96 4.72 14.37
N ALA A 545 -8.93 4.71 15.27
CA ALA A 545 -8.90 3.85 16.46
C ALA A 545 -8.85 2.35 16.09
N SER A 546 -9.38 1.95 14.92
CA SER A 546 -9.27 0.57 14.40
C SER A 546 -7.81 0.13 14.13
N GLN A 547 -6.88 1.09 13.98
CA GLN A 547 -5.46 0.85 13.69
C GLN A 547 -4.52 1.16 14.86
N VAL A 548 -5.06 1.38 16.07
CA VAL A 548 -4.27 1.60 17.30
C VAL A 548 -4.37 0.38 18.19
N PHE A 549 -3.22 -0.15 18.63
CA PHE A 549 -3.11 -1.36 19.44
C PHE A 549 -2.24 -1.10 20.66
N TRP A 550 -2.69 -1.62 21.81
CA TRP A 550 -2.03 -1.46 23.09
C TRP A 550 -1.80 -2.84 23.72
N THR A 551 -0.55 -3.19 24.02
CA THR A 551 -0.24 -4.43 24.75
C THR A 551 0.35 -4.12 26.12
N ALA A 552 -0.12 -4.83 27.14
CA ALA A 552 0.41 -4.77 28.49
C ALA A 552 0.70 -6.20 28.95
N GLY A 553 1.90 -6.47 29.46
CA GLY A 553 2.22 -7.78 30.04
C GLY A 553 1.36 -8.13 31.27
N SER A 554 0.83 -7.11 31.96
CA SER A 554 -0.11 -7.26 33.07
C SER A 554 -1.46 -6.58 32.76
N ALA A 555 -1.83 -5.54 33.52
CA ALA A 555 -3.14 -4.91 33.47
C ALA A 555 -3.15 -3.60 32.70
N ILE A 556 -4.28 -3.29 32.07
CA ILE A 556 -4.57 -1.97 31.49
C ILE A 556 -5.67 -1.32 32.33
N THR A 557 -5.41 -0.13 32.86
CA THR A 557 -6.36 0.63 33.69
C THR A 557 -6.66 1.97 33.03
N LEU A 558 -7.94 2.24 32.78
CA LEU A 558 -8.43 3.53 32.33
C LEU A 558 -9.02 4.30 33.50
N GLY A 559 -8.44 5.46 33.78
CA GLY A 559 -8.81 6.31 34.90
C GLY A 559 -10.14 7.04 34.69
N VAL A 560 -10.65 7.63 35.78
CA VAL A 560 -11.92 8.35 35.78
C VAL A 560 -11.99 9.40 34.66
N ASN A 561 -13.04 9.33 33.82
CA ASN A 561 -13.26 10.23 32.68
C ASN A 561 -12.09 10.29 31.67
N SER A 562 -11.20 9.30 31.60
CA SER A 562 -10.17 9.26 30.56
C SER A 562 -10.77 8.86 29.20
N VAL A 563 -10.14 9.32 28.11
CA VAL A 563 -10.53 8.99 26.74
C VAL A 563 -9.42 8.15 26.10
N MET A 564 -9.75 6.91 25.74
CA MET A 564 -8.86 5.93 25.15
C MET A 564 -9.28 5.59 23.73
N LYS A 565 -8.31 5.40 22.84
CA LYS A 565 -8.52 5.00 21.44
C LYS A 565 -7.70 3.76 21.14
N GLY A 566 -8.33 2.72 20.58
CA GLY A 566 -7.63 1.52 20.12
C GLY A 566 -8.03 0.22 20.81
N THR A 567 -7.47 -0.88 20.32
CA THR A 567 -7.68 -2.22 20.87
C THR A 567 -6.70 -2.48 22.02
N LEU A 568 -7.23 -2.77 23.20
CA LEU A 568 -6.48 -3.09 24.40
C LEU A 568 -6.31 -4.62 24.48
N LEU A 569 -5.05 -5.07 24.55
CA LEU A 569 -4.66 -6.47 24.68
C LEU A 569 -3.86 -6.64 25.98
N ALA A 570 -4.54 -6.92 27.09
CA ALA A 570 -3.93 -7.02 28.41
C ALA A 570 -3.58 -8.48 28.77
N GLY A 571 -2.41 -8.72 29.36
CA GLY A 571 -2.02 -10.04 29.86
C GLY A 571 -2.88 -10.53 31.03
N THR A 572 -3.46 -9.63 31.84
CA THR A 572 -4.28 -10.01 33.00
C THR A 572 -5.65 -9.34 33.06
N ALA A 573 -5.73 -8.04 33.32
CA ALA A 573 -7.01 -7.35 33.59
C ALA A 573 -7.17 -6.11 32.71
N VAL A 574 -8.41 -5.74 32.44
CA VAL A 574 -8.75 -4.41 31.90
C VAL A 574 -9.76 -3.76 32.85
N THR A 575 -9.43 -2.58 33.38
CA THR A 575 -10.32 -1.84 34.29
C THR A 575 -10.64 -0.49 33.68
N LEU A 576 -11.92 -0.21 33.46
CA LEU A 576 -12.42 1.10 33.05
C LEU A 576 -13.15 1.71 34.25
N GLN A 577 -12.55 2.74 34.85
CA GLN A 577 -13.13 3.45 35.99
C GLN A 577 -14.28 4.38 35.56
N THR A 578 -15.00 4.94 36.53
CA THR A 578 -16.16 5.81 36.34
C THR A 578 -15.99 6.79 35.18
N GLY A 579 -16.86 6.68 34.17
CA GLY A 579 -16.90 7.61 33.04
C GLY A 579 -15.76 7.49 32.03
N ALA A 580 -14.87 6.49 32.16
CA ALA A 580 -13.85 6.22 31.14
C ALA A 580 -14.52 5.89 29.80
N ASN A 581 -13.97 6.44 28.71
CA ASN A 581 -14.50 6.31 27.35
C ASN A 581 -13.47 5.66 26.44
N LEU A 582 -13.77 4.45 25.96
CA LEU A 582 -12.96 3.69 25.04
C LEU A 582 -13.63 3.61 23.67
N GLU A 583 -13.04 4.24 22.66
CA GLU A 583 -13.33 3.88 21.27
C GLU A 583 -12.34 2.78 20.87
N GLY A 584 -12.77 1.52 20.95
CA GLY A 584 -11.84 0.40 20.98
C GLY A 584 -12.43 -0.91 21.44
N ARG A 585 -11.55 -1.76 21.98
CA ARG A 585 -11.87 -3.10 22.49
C ARG A 585 -11.12 -3.37 23.77
N ALA A 586 -11.75 -4.00 24.75
CA ALA A 586 -11.14 -4.46 25.99
C ALA A 586 -11.00 -5.98 25.96
N LEU A 587 -9.79 -6.47 25.65
CA LEU A 587 -9.50 -7.90 25.51
C LEU A 587 -8.38 -8.29 26.50
N ASN A 588 -8.63 -9.27 27.35
CA ASN A 588 -7.57 -9.88 28.17
C ASN A 588 -7.19 -11.27 27.68
N GLN A 589 -5.99 -11.74 28.02
CA GLN A 589 -5.36 -12.88 27.36
C GLN A 589 -5.12 -14.08 28.28
N GLY A 590 -5.44 -15.27 27.79
CA GLY A 590 -5.19 -16.53 28.50
C GLY A 590 -6.23 -16.88 29.58
N PRO A 591 -6.41 -18.18 29.90
CA PRO A 591 -7.44 -18.63 30.84
C PRO A 591 -7.21 -18.20 32.29
N ALA A 592 -5.98 -17.82 32.65
CA ALA A 592 -5.61 -17.32 33.98
C ALA A 592 -5.70 -15.78 34.11
N ALA A 593 -6.16 -15.08 33.07
CA ALA A 593 -6.38 -13.65 33.14
C ALA A 593 -7.55 -13.30 34.07
N ALA A 594 -7.43 -12.15 34.73
CA ALA A 594 -8.36 -11.69 35.76
C ALA A 594 -9.62 -11.04 35.15
N ALA A 595 -10.30 -10.19 35.93
CA ALA A 595 -11.54 -9.55 35.53
C ALA A 595 -11.35 -8.47 34.45
N ILE A 596 -12.39 -8.27 33.63
CA ILE A 596 -12.63 -6.99 32.95
C ILE A 596 -13.75 -6.25 33.70
N THR A 597 -13.49 -5.02 34.12
CA THR A 597 -14.45 -4.19 34.87
C THR A 597 -14.76 -2.91 34.11
N CYS A 598 -16.04 -2.53 34.05
CA CYS A 598 -16.54 -1.30 33.47
C CYS A 598 -17.44 -0.60 34.49
N ASP A 599 -17.01 0.54 35.01
CA ASP A 599 -17.76 1.35 35.95
C ASP A 599 -18.29 2.61 35.26
N ALA A 600 -19.61 2.70 35.08
CA ALA A 600 -20.30 3.75 34.34
C ALA A 600 -19.54 4.19 33.08
N CYS A 601 -19.02 3.21 32.33
CA CYS A 601 -18.03 3.44 31.28
C CYS A 601 -18.70 3.42 29.90
N THR A 602 -18.02 4.00 28.91
CA THR A 602 -18.43 3.93 27.51
C THR A 602 -17.43 3.11 26.73
N ILE A 603 -17.87 2.09 25.99
CA ILE A 603 -17.07 1.37 25.01
C ILE A 603 -17.81 1.40 23.68
N THR A 604 -17.14 1.87 22.63
CA THR A 604 -17.68 1.84 21.27
C THR A 604 -16.69 1.16 20.34
N LEU A 605 -17.12 0.12 19.63
CA LEU A 605 -16.27 -0.50 18.60
C LEU A 605 -15.89 0.54 17.55
N PRO A 606 -14.61 0.61 17.15
CA PRO A 606 -14.17 1.53 16.12
C PRO A 606 -14.77 1.13 14.77
N THR A 607 -15.16 2.13 13.98
CA THR A 607 -15.56 1.91 12.59
C THR A 607 -14.37 1.38 11.79
N PRO A 608 -14.56 0.41 10.88
CA PRO A 608 -13.50 -0.10 10.01
C PRO A 608 -12.69 0.98 9.29
#